data_AF-A0A3M0WU39-F1
#
_entry.id   AF-A0A3M0WU39-F1
#
_cell.length_a   1.000
_cell.length_b   1.000
_cell.length_c   1.000
_cell.angle_alpha   90.00
_cell.angle_beta   90.00
_cell.angle_gamma   90.00
#
_symmetry.space_group_name_H-M   'P 1'
#
loop_
_entity.id
_entity.type
_entity.pdbx_description
1 polymer ?
#
loop_
_entity_poly.entity_id
_entity_poly.type
_entity_poly.pdbx_seq_one_letter_code
_entity_poly.pdbx_strand_id
1 'polypeptide(L)'
;MKKIFNILILFILAGAGCVSLDSGNRIPDNWNLSFAAPEGWVAVPAYSEASEFIDLQGVSSDTQEIYLQSAPTQMVFGKKMPDEEDGQLEIQTDDMIRISVLPLSARRHLPDEAEDLGNGFYKVKACEADECKDGRHDYDYYYEAPSGDKYLFRIWLKGRDISEAEKVIFSAKENK
;
A
#
# COMPACT_ATOMS: atom_id res chain seq x y z
N MET A 1 -15.50 69.07 7.42
CA MET A 1 -14.26 68.29 7.68
C MET A 1 -14.64 66.97 8.34
N LYS A 2 -14.68 65.86 7.58
CA LYS A 2 -14.93 64.51 8.12
C LYS A 2 -13.64 63.72 8.06
N LYS A 3 -13.16 63.28 9.23
CA LYS A 3 -11.99 62.43 9.42
C LYS A 3 -12.36 61.00 9.06
N ILE A 4 -11.66 60.38 8.11
CA ILE A 4 -11.81 58.96 7.80
C ILE A 4 -10.73 58.22 8.59
N PHE A 5 -11.18 57.42 9.55
CA PHE A 5 -10.37 56.50 10.32
C PHE A 5 -9.94 55.34 9.40
N ASN A 6 -8.63 55.19 9.20
CA ASN A 6 -8.05 53.94 8.71
C ASN A 6 -8.05 52.93 9.86
N ILE A 7 -8.90 51.91 9.77
CA ILE A 7 -8.79 50.70 10.60
C ILE A 7 -8.06 49.65 9.75
N LEU A 8 -6.80 49.49 10.10
CA LEU A 8 -5.91 48.42 9.68
C LEU A 8 -6.44 47.11 10.28
N ILE A 9 -7.08 46.26 9.48
CA ILE A 9 -7.45 44.91 9.89
C ILE A 9 -6.19 44.05 9.80
N LEU A 10 -5.63 43.78 10.98
CA LEU A 10 -4.54 42.84 11.21
C LEU A 10 -5.08 41.43 10.93
N PHE A 11 -4.74 40.86 9.77
CA PHE A 11 -4.93 39.43 9.54
C PHE A 11 -3.93 38.68 10.42
N ILE A 12 -4.46 38.08 11.49
CA ILE A 12 -3.75 37.10 12.29
C ILE A 12 -3.51 35.92 11.35
N LEU A 13 -2.25 35.75 10.95
CA LEU A 13 -1.71 34.51 10.41
C LEU A 13 -1.89 33.42 11.48
N ALA A 14 -3.06 32.80 11.51
CA ALA A 14 -3.20 31.47 12.07
C ALA A 14 -2.39 30.56 11.15
N GLY A 15 -1.28 30.05 11.68
CA GLY A 15 -0.39 29.17 10.96
C GLY A 15 -1.19 28.04 10.34
N ALA A 16 -1.22 28.02 9.00
CA ALA A 16 -1.17 26.78 8.27
C ALA A 16 0.12 26.10 8.73
N GLY A 17 0.03 25.34 9.82
CA GLY A 17 0.96 24.26 10.03
C GLY A 17 0.83 23.42 8.78
N CYS A 18 1.79 23.58 7.86
CA CYS A 18 2.16 22.50 6.98
C CYS A 18 2.43 21.34 7.93
N VAL A 19 1.41 20.51 8.17
CA VAL A 19 1.62 19.13 8.54
C VAL A 19 2.33 18.61 7.30
N SER A 20 3.66 18.69 7.31
CA SER A 20 4.46 17.83 6.48
C SER A 20 4.06 16.43 6.93
N LEU A 21 3.03 15.88 6.27
CA LEU A 21 2.94 14.46 6.03
C LEU A 21 4.30 14.14 5.43
N ASP A 22 5.16 13.58 6.27
CA ASP A 22 6.46 13.02 5.93
C ASP A 22 6.16 11.85 4.99
N SER A 23 5.79 12.21 3.76
CA SER A 23 5.16 11.40 2.72
C SER A 23 6.29 10.84 1.88
N GLY A 24 7.06 9.96 2.50
CA GLY A 24 8.21 9.37 1.85
C GLY A 24 8.53 8.01 2.46
N ASN A 25 7.97 6.96 1.87
CA ASN A 25 8.60 5.65 1.79
C ASN A 25 8.81 4.87 3.11
N ARG A 26 8.21 5.23 4.24
CA ARG A 26 8.41 4.49 5.47
C ARG A 26 7.53 3.24 5.52
N ILE A 27 8.12 2.13 5.05
CA ILE A 27 7.75 0.79 5.53
C ILE A 27 7.84 0.83 7.06
N PRO A 28 6.85 0.30 7.81
CA PRO A 28 6.90 0.30 9.26
C PRO A 28 8.24 -0.20 9.79
N ASP A 29 8.85 0.52 10.75
CA ASP A 29 10.19 0.22 11.29
C ASP A 29 10.28 -1.21 11.91
N ASN A 30 9.14 -1.86 12.13
CA ASN A 30 8.97 -3.23 12.64
C ASN A 30 8.68 -4.27 11.53
N TRP A 31 8.86 -3.93 10.26
CA TRP A 31 8.64 -4.85 9.14
C TRP A 31 9.91 -5.62 8.75
N ASN A 32 9.74 -6.90 8.39
CA ASN A 32 10.84 -7.81 8.12
C ASN A 32 11.44 -7.68 6.70
N LEU A 33 10.78 -6.97 5.79
CA LEU A 33 11.25 -6.79 4.41
C LEU A 33 11.59 -5.34 4.09
N SER A 34 12.53 -5.13 3.18
CA SER A 34 12.77 -3.88 2.46
C SER A 34 12.45 -4.05 0.98
N PHE A 35 12.08 -2.96 0.32
CA PHE A 35 11.74 -2.92 -1.09
C PHE A 35 12.42 -1.73 -1.77
N ALA A 36 12.85 -1.90 -3.01
CA ALA A 36 13.27 -0.81 -3.89
C ALA A 36 12.07 -0.30 -4.69
N ALA A 37 11.18 0.44 -4.04
CA ALA A 37 10.00 0.99 -4.68
C ALA A 37 10.33 2.27 -5.47
N PRO A 38 9.67 2.52 -6.63
CA PRO A 38 9.79 3.78 -7.36
C PRO A 38 9.36 4.99 -6.52
N GLU A 39 9.77 6.18 -6.95
CA GLU A 39 9.30 7.44 -6.34
C GLU A 39 7.77 7.53 -6.36
N GLY A 40 7.18 8.02 -5.27
CA GLY A 40 5.72 8.15 -5.12
C GLY A 40 5.03 6.90 -4.58
N TRP A 41 5.74 5.77 -4.47
CA TRP A 41 5.20 4.58 -3.82
C TRP A 41 5.22 4.71 -2.29
N VAL A 42 4.18 4.19 -1.64
CA VAL A 42 4.07 4.17 -0.18
C VAL A 42 3.77 2.75 0.32
N ALA A 43 4.21 2.47 1.54
CA ALA A 43 3.76 1.31 2.29
C ALA A 43 2.70 1.78 3.31
N VAL A 44 1.56 1.10 3.34
CA VAL A 44 0.53 1.35 4.35
C VAL A 44 0.15 0.03 5.04
N PRO A 45 -0.19 0.05 6.33
CA PRO A 45 -0.73 -1.13 7.01
C PRO A 45 -2.07 -1.55 6.39
N ALA A 46 -2.40 -2.84 6.48
CA ALA A 46 -3.69 -3.33 6.03
C ALA A 46 -4.82 -2.87 6.96
N TYR A 47 -5.45 -1.74 6.60
CA TYR A 47 -6.73 -1.33 7.19
C TYR A 47 -7.88 -1.85 6.31
N SER A 48 -8.80 -2.58 6.94
CA SER A 48 -9.99 -3.13 6.29
C SER A 48 -10.91 -2.01 5.83
N GLU A 49 -11.52 -2.24 4.69
CA GLU A 49 -12.56 -1.42 4.04
C GLU A 49 -13.50 -0.70 5.03
N ALA A 50 -13.64 0.62 4.82
CA ALA A 50 -14.60 1.56 5.40
C ALA A 50 -14.39 2.08 6.85
N SER A 51 -14.08 3.39 6.92
CA SER A 51 -14.37 4.39 7.97
C SER A 51 -13.92 4.14 9.44
N GLU A 52 -12.81 4.82 9.78
CA GLU A 52 -12.40 5.49 11.04
C GLU A 52 -10.97 5.15 11.51
N PHE A 53 -10.21 6.19 11.87
CA PHE A 53 -8.85 6.07 12.44
C PHE A 53 -8.94 5.49 13.86
N ILE A 54 -8.33 4.33 14.10
CA ILE A 54 -8.25 3.72 15.45
C ILE A 54 -6.80 3.72 15.94
N ASP A 55 -6.60 4.13 17.19
CA ASP A 55 -5.32 4.16 17.90
C ASP A 55 -4.68 2.76 17.96
N LEU A 56 -3.38 2.68 17.65
CA LEU A 56 -2.62 1.46 17.38
C LEU A 56 -2.09 0.72 18.63
N GLN A 57 -2.59 1.06 19.82
CA GLN A 57 -2.19 0.35 21.03
C GLN A 57 -2.82 -1.05 21.08
N GLY A 58 -2.07 -2.06 20.62
CA GLY A 58 -2.39 -3.48 20.86
C GLY A 58 -2.29 -4.42 19.67
N VAL A 59 -1.94 -3.94 18.47
CA VAL A 59 -1.75 -4.82 17.31
C VAL A 59 -0.29 -5.28 17.25
N SER A 60 -0.02 -6.57 17.46
CA SER A 60 1.35 -7.11 17.33
C SER A 60 1.78 -7.19 15.85
N SER A 61 3.07 -6.98 15.60
CA SER A 61 3.71 -6.92 14.28
C SER A 61 3.66 -8.22 13.48
N ASP A 62 3.39 -9.34 14.13
CA ASP A 62 3.81 -10.66 13.66
C ASP A 62 2.82 -11.28 12.65
N THR A 63 1.75 -10.56 12.32
CA THR A 63 0.65 -11.01 11.45
C THR A 63 0.09 -9.92 10.54
N GLN A 64 0.65 -8.72 10.58
CA GLN A 64 0.08 -7.59 9.84
C GLN A 64 0.37 -7.77 8.36
N GLU A 65 -0.64 -7.64 7.53
CA GLU A 65 -0.47 -7.45 6.10
C GLU A 65 -0.10 -5.98 5.86
N ILE A 66 0.74 -5.70 4.89
CA ILE A 66 0.96 -4.33 4.39
C ILE A 66 0.54 -4.25 2.93
N TYR A 67 0.22 -3.04 2.49
CA TYR A 67 0.01 -2.71 1.09
C TYR A 67 1.12 -1.78 0.63
N LEU A 68 1.84 -2.16 -0.43
CA LEU A 68 2.65 -1.26 -1.23
C LEU A 68 1.76 -0.68 -2.33
N GLN A 69 1.75 0.64 -2.48
CA GLN A 69 0.86 1.34 -3.40
C GLN A 69 1.62 2.36 -4.21
N SER A 70 1.28 2.54 -5.47
CA SER A 70 1.91 3.51 -6.38
C SER A 70 1.58 4.98 -6.12
N ALA A 71 0.82 5.30 -5.07
CA ALA A 71 0.43 6.66 -4.71
C ALA A 71 0.14 6.76 -3.19
N PRO A 72 0.33 7.95 -2.58
CA PRO A 72 0.08 8.19 -1.16
C PRO A 72 -1.42 8.33 -0.80
N THR A 73 -2.30 8.40 -1.80
CA THR A 73 -3.74 8.57 -1.65
C THR A 73 -4.47 7.22 -1.54
N GLN A 74 -5.73 7.24 -1.11
CA GLN A 74 -6.52 6.02 -1.00
C GLN A 74 -6.83 5.46 -2.40
N MET A 75 -6.51 4.19 -2.63
CA MET A 75 -6.81 3.50 -3.89
C MET A 75 -8.07 2.66 -3.77
N VAL A 76 -8.98 2.79 -4.74
CA VAL A 76 -10.22 2.02 -4.77
C VAL A 76 -10.16 0.96 -5.87
N PHE A 77 -10.26 -0.31 -5.45
CA PHE A 77 -10.47 -1.47 -6.30
C PHE A 77 -11.92 -1.97 -6.12
N GLY A 78 -12.56 -2.42 -7.20
CA GLY A 78 -13.95 -2.88 -7.19
C GLY A 78 -15.00 -1.82 -7.56
N LYS A 79 -16.28 -2.13 -7.29
CA LYS A 79 -17.47 -1.37 -7.77
C LYS A 79 -18.04 -0.34 -6.79
N LYS A 80 -17.67 -0.38 -5.50
CA LYS A 80 -18.22 0.52 -4.50
C LYS A 80 -17.31 1.74 -4.37
N MET A 81 -17.69 2.83 -5.03
CA MET A 81 -17.12 4.14 -4.73
C MET A 81 -17.66 4.58 -3.36
N PRO A 82 -16.83 5.21 -2.51
CA PRO A 82 -17.34 5.86 -1.29
C PRO A 82 -18.34 6.94 -1.67
N ASP A 83 -19.39 7.09 -0.87
CA ASP A 83 -20.44 8.08 -1.11
C ASP A 83 -19.84 9.49 -0.95
N GLU A 84 -20.27 10.46 -1.78
CA GLU A 84 -19.74 11.84 -1.82
C GLU A 84 -19.79 12.60 -0.47
N GLU A 85 -20.48 12.04 0.54
CA GLU A 85 -20.59 12.57 1.90
C GLU A 85 -19.37 12.27 2.80
N ASP A 86 -18.50 11.33 2.43
CA ASP A 86 -17.23 11.03 3.12
C ASP A 86 -16.16 12.05 2.71
N GLY A 87 -16.25 13.26 3.30
CA GLY A 87 -15.55 14.46 2.84
C GLY A 87 -14.07 14.34 2.45
N GLN A 88 -13.70 15.08 1.39
CA GLN A 88 -12.36 15.59 1.02
C GLN A 88 -11.17 14.61 0.98
N LEU A 89 -11.35 13.30 1.02
CA LEU A 89 -10.25 12.37 0.75
C LEU A 89 -9.97 12.37 -0.76
N GLU A 90 -8.74 12.71 -1.13
CA GLU A 90 -8.26 12.51 -2.49
C GLU A 90 -8.15 11.00 -2.73
N ILE A 91 -8.97 10.50 -3.66
CA ILE A 91 -9.07 9.06 -3.99
C ILE A 91 -8.58 8.86 -5.41
N GLN A 92 -7.75 7.84 -5.60
CA GLN A 92 -7.35 7.40 -6.92
C GLN A 92 -8.22 6.21 -7.35
N THR A 93 -8.79 6.28 -8.56
CA THR A 93 -9.65 5.23 -9.14
C THR A 93 -9.06 4.54 -10.37
N ASP A 94 -8.09 5.19 -11.03
CA ASP A 94 -7.43 4.74 -12.27
C ASP A 94 -5.90 4.79 -12.13
N ASP A 95 -5.18 4.11 -13.04
CA ASP A 95 -3.72 4.17 -13.18
C ASP A 95 -2.95 3.86 -11.87
N MET A 96 -3.28 2.72 -11.26
CA MET A 96 -2.80 2.34 -9.93
C MET A 96 -2.27 0.90 -9.86
N ILE A 97 -1.35 0.69 -8.92
CA ILE A 97 -0.85 -0.61 -8.50
C ILE A 97 -0.94 -0.71 -6.98
N ARG A 98 -1.49 -1.83 -6.48
CA ARG A 98 -1.45 -2.20 -5.08
C ARG A 98 -0.92 -3.63 -4.93
N ILE A 99 0.12 -3.80 -4.12
CA ILE A 99 0.70 -5.08 -3.76
C ILE A 99 0.42 -5.32 -2.28
N SER A 100 -0.41 -6.30 -2.00
CA SER A 100 -0.61 -6.85 -0.66
C SER A 100 0.57 -7.77 -0.33
N VAL A 101 1.20 -7.57 0.84
CA VAL A 101 2.31 -8.38 1.33
C VAL A 101 1.89 -9.03 2.64
N LEU A 102 1.73 -10.35 2.63
CA LEU A 102 1.33 -11.15 3.79
C LEU A 102 2.51 -12.02 4.27
N PRO A 103 2.95 -11.88 5.52
CA PRO A 103 3.78 -12.88 6.17
C PRO A 103 3.01 -14.20 6.26
N LEU A 104 3.61 -15.26 5.76
CA LEU A 104 3.10 -16.61 5.91
C LEU A 104 3.64 -17.15 7.23
N SER A 105 2.76 -17.27 8.24
CA SER A 105 3.10 -17.96 9.49
C SER A 105 3.71 -19.34 9.18
N ALA A 106 4.59 -19.86 10.03
CA ALA A 106 5.28 -21.15 9.85
C ALA A 106 4.38 -22.37 9.52
N ARG A 107 3.05 -22.27 9.66
CA ARG A 107 2.07 -23.31 9.29
C ARG A 107 1.60 -23.23 7.83
N ARG A 108 1.81 -22.10 7.15
CA ARG A 108 1.43 -21.90 5.74
C ARG A 108 2.64 -22.23 4.88
N HIS A 109 2.46 -23.20 3.99
CA HIS A 109 3.50 -23.68 3.08
C HIS A 109 3.35 -23.01 1.72
N LEU A 110 4.45 -22.89 0.98
CA LEU A 110 4.41 -22.63 -0.45
C LEU A 110 3.55 -23.71 -1.13
N PRO A 111 2.65 -23.35 -2.05
CA PRO A 111 1.89 -24.34 -2.81
C PRO A 111 2.82 -25.28 -3.59
N ASP A 112 2.45 -26.55 -3.71
CA ASP A 112 3.27 -27.57 -4.39
C ASP A 112 3.41 -27.28 -5.90
N GLU A 113 2.45 -26.56 -6.45
CA GLU A 113 2.38 -26.11 -7.84
C GLU A 113 3.19 -24.83 -8.13
N ALA A 114 3.92 -24.30 -7.15
CA ALA A 114 4.69 -23.06 -7.32
C ALA A 114 5.83 -23.23 -8.33
N GLU A 115 5.88 -22.32 -9.31
CA GLU A 115 6.98 -22.22 -10.26
C GLU A 115 8.14 -21.42 -9.62
N ASP A 116 9.32 -22.02 -9.57
CA ASP A 116 10.55 -21.38 -9.09
C ASP A 116 11.06 -20.35 -10.12
N LEU A 117 11.21 -19.10 -9.66
CA LEU A 117 11.72 -17.97 -10.45
C LEU A 117 13.20 -17.66 -10.13
N GLY A 118 13.79 -18.39 -9.19
CA GLY A 118 15.14 -18.17 -8.66
C GLY A 118 15.19 -17.16 -7.52
N ASN A 119 16.32 -17.16 -6.80
CA ASN A 119 16.60 -16.25 -5.67
C ASN A 119 15.55 -16.27 -4.55
N GLY A 120 14.89 -17.41 -4.33
CA GLY A 120 13.85 -17.58 -3.31
C GLY A 120 12.48 -17.03 -3.72
N PHE A 121 12.30 -16.63 -4.98
CA PHE A 121 11.01 -16.18 -5.51
C PHE A 121 10.28 -17.30 -6.24
N TYR A 122 8.97 -17.32 -6.06
CA TYR A 122 8.09 -18.27 -6.71
C TYR A 122 6.82 -17.58 -7.21
N LYS A 123 6.12 -18.16 -8.18
CA LYS A 123 4.78 -17.73 -8.57
C LYS A 123 3.81 -18.90 -8.68
N VAL A 124 2.54 -18.62 -8.43
CA VAL A 124 1.43 -19.57 -8.56
C VAL A 124 0.30 -18.88 -9.30
N LYS A 125 -0.34 -19.59 -10.23
CA LYS A 125 -1.54 -19.09 -10.89
C LYS A 125 -2.69 -19.01 -9.88
N ALA A 126 -3.18 -17.82 -9.62
CA ALA A 126 -4.20 -17.53 -8.62
C ALA A 126 -5.63 -17.58 -9.17
N CYS A 127 -5.82 -17.21 -10.44
CA CYS A 127 -7.10 -17.24 -11.14
C CYS A 127 -6.88 -17.29 -12.65
N GLU A 128 -7.92 -17.65 -13.41
CA GLU A 128 -7.94 -17.39 -14.85
C GLU A 128 -8.14 -15.89 -15.11
N ALA A 129 -7.57 -15.36 -16.20
CA ALA A 129 -7.54 -13.91 -16.46
C ALA A 129 -8.94 -13.25 -16.51
N ASP A 130 -9.96 -14.00 -16.92
CA ASP A 130 -11.37 -13.59 -16.94
C ASP A 130 -12.11 -13.83 -15.61
N GLU A 131 -11.52 -14.62 -14.71
CA GLU A 131 -12.06 -14.92 -13.38
C GLU A 131 -11.45 -14.03 -12.28
N CYS A 132 -10.35 -13.35 -12.57
CA CYS A 132 -9.71 -12.43 -11.64
C CYS A 132 -10.56 -11.16 -11.44
N LYS A 133 -11.30 -11.13 -10.33
CA LYS A 133 -12.19 -10.02 -9.98
C LYS A 133 -11.42 -8.76 -9.59
N ASP A 134 -12.03 -7.62 -9.88
CA ASP A 134 -11.67 -6.31 -9.33
C ASP A 134 -10.23 -5.84 -9.63
N GLY A 135 -9.68 -6.25 -10.78
CA GLY A 135 -8.34 -5.87 -11.21
C GLY A 135 -7.23 -6.66 -10.52
N ARG A 136 -7.55 -7.77 -9.86
CA ARG A 136 -6.54 -8.70 -9.34
C ARG A 136 -5.73 -9.30 -10.49
N HIS A 137 -4.42 -9.41 -10.30
CA HIS A 137 -3.55 -10.13 -11.22
C HIS A 137 -3.76 -11.65 -11.11
N ASP A 138 -3.56 -12.37 -12.20
CA ASP A 138 -3.77 -13.81 -12.33
C ASP A 138 -2.70 -14.67 -11.68
N TYR A 139 -1.61 -14.06 -11.21
CA TYR A 139 -0.58 -14.73 -10.42
C TYR A 139 -0.42 -14.12 -9.02
N ASP A 140 -0.23 -15.00 -8.05
CA ASP A 140 0.29 -14.69 -6.73
C ASP A 140 1.80 -14.98 -6.73
N TYR A 141 2.59 -14.10 -6.11
CA TYR A 141 4.03 -14.29 -5.97
C TYR A 141 4.39 -14.63 -4.53
N TYR A 142 5.50 -15.32 -4.33
CA TYR A 142 6.00 -15.71 -3.03
C TYR A 142 7.49 -15.41 -2.90
N TYR A 143 7.94 -15.16 -1.67
CA TYR A 143 9.34 -15.02 -1.33
C TYR A 143 9.66 -15.86 -0.09
N GLU A 144 10.66 -16.73 -0.20
CA GLU A 144 11.28 -17.43 0.92
C GLU A 144 12.59 -16.73 1.27
N ALA A 145 12.58 -16.05 2.42
CA ALA A 145 13.72 -15.32 2.94
C ALA A 145 14.82 -16.28 3.43
N PRO A 146 16.09 -15.83 3.51
CA PRO A 146 17.19 -16.64 4.02
C PRO A 146 16.98 -17.19 5.44
N SER A 147 16.22 -16.50 6.30
CA SER A 147 15.83 -16.98 7.63
C SER A 147 14.88 -18.19 7.61
N GLY A 148 14.23 -18.45 6.47
CA GLY A 148 13.14 -19.41 6.32
C GLY A 148 11.74 -18.78 6.43
N ASP A 149 11.65 -17.48 6.72
CA ASP A 149 10.38 -16.75 6.69
C ASP A 149 9.83 -16.68 5.27
N LYS A 150 8.50 -16.74 5.14
CA LYS A 150 7.82 -16.78 3.84
C LYS A 150 6.83 -15.64 3.73
N TYR A 151 6.70 -15.10 2.53
CA TYR A 151 5.83 -13.96 2.22
C TYR A 151 5.04 -14.23 0.96
N LEU A 152 3.77 -13.81 0.95
CA LEU A 152 2.87 -13.84 -0.19
C LEU A 152 2.64 -12.41 -0.69
N PHE A 153 2.74 -12.22 -2.00
CA PHE A 153 2.44 -10.98 -2.69
C PHE A 153 1.22 -11.17 -3.59
N ARG A 154 0.17 -10.38 -3.35
CA ARG A 154 -1.01 -10.33 -4.23
C ARG A 154 -1.10 -8.97 -4.88
N ILE A 155 -1.36 -8.94 -6.17
CA ILE A 155 -1.28 -7.71 -6.96
C ILE A 155 -2.67 -7.34 -7.46
N TRP A 156 -3.00 -6.06 -7.35
CA TRP A 156 -4.11 -5.43 -8.05
C TRP A 156 -3.58 -4.31 -8.93
N LEU A 157 -4.08 -4.26 -10.17
CA LEU A 157 -3.68 -3.34 -11.21
C LEU A 157 -4.91 -2.71 -11.85
N LYS A 158 -4.85 -1.41 -12.15
CA LYS A 158 -5.80 -0.75 -13.06
C LYS A 158 -5.03 0.18 -13.98
N GLY A 159 -5.07 -0.08 -15.29
CA GLY A 159 -4.44 0.78 -16.30
C GLY A 159 -2.90 0.82 -16.27
N ARG A 160 -2.25 0.00 -15.43
CA ARG A 160 -0.80 -0.07 -15.24
C ARG A 160 -0.24 -1.41 -15.69
N ASP A 161 1.04 -1.40 -16.08
CA ASP A 161 1.78 -2.58 -16.50
C ASP A 161 2.26 -3.41 -15.28
N ILE A 162 2.15 -4.74 -15.38
CA ILE A 162 2.55 -5.67 -14.32
C ILE A 162 4.05 -5.60 -14.00
N SER A 163 4.91 -5.25 -14.97
CA SER A 163 6.36 -5.21 -14.79
C SER A 163 6.81 -4.19 -13.75
N GLU A 164 6.00 -3.17 -13.46
CA GLU A 164 6.27 -2.24 -12.35
C GLU A 164 6.08 -2.94 -10.99
N ALA A 165 5.01 -3.71 -10.83
CA ALA A 165 4.77 -4.47 -9.61
C ALA A 165 5.84 -5.55 -9.41
N GLU A 166 6.20 -6.28 -10.48
CA GLU A 166 7.24 -7.30 -10.47
C GLU A 166 8.61 -6.74 -10.04
N LYS A 167 9.00 -5.56 -10.55
CA LYS A 167 10.24 -4.89 -10.12
C LYS A 167 10.25 -4.63 -8.62
N VAL A 168 9.12 -4.20 -8.05
CA VAL A 168 8.99 -3.98 -6.60
C VAL A 168 9.07 -5.30 -5.85
N ILE A 169 8.33 -6.33 -6.28
CA ILE A 169 8.33 -7.66 -5.64
C ILE A 169 9.72 -8.28 -5.66
N PHE A 170 10.38 -8.35 -6.82
CA PHE A 170 11.71 -8.96 -6.95
C PHE A 170 12.82 -8.14 -6.31
N SER A 171 12.53 -6.93 -5.84
CA SER A 171 13.44 -6.15 -5.01
C SER A 171 13.36 -6.49 -3.52
N ALA A 172 12.38 -7.30 -3.10
CA ALA A 172 12.16 -7.65 -1.71
C ALA A 172 13.40 -8.31 -1.10
N LYS A 173 13.80 -7.81 0.07
CA LYS A 173 14.94 -8.35 0.83
C LYS A 173 14.62 -8.37 2.31
N GLU A 174 15.01 -9.46 2.96
CA GLU A 174 14.98 -9.54 4.42
C GLU A 174 15.87 -8.47 5.06
N ASN A 175 15.30 -7.75 6.02
CA ASN A 175 16.02 -6.80 6.87
C ASN A 175 16.85 -7.58 7.89
N LYS A 176 18.12 -7.20 8.03
CA LYS A 176 19.06 -7.80 9.00
C LYS A 176 19.02 -7.09 10.34
#